data_AF-A0A519LUZ7-F1
#
_entry.id   AF-A0A519LUZ7-F1
#
_cell.length_a   1.000
_cell.length_b   1.000
_cell.length_c   1.000
_cell.angle_alpha   90.00
_cell.angle_beta   90.00
_cell.angle_gamma   90.00
#
_symmetry.space_group_name_H-M   'P 1'
#
loop_
_entity.id
_entity.type
_entity.pdbx_description
1 polymer ?
#
loop_
_entity_poly.entity_id
_entity_poly.type
_entity_poly.pdbx_seq_one_letter_code
_entity_poly.pdbx_strand_id
1 'polypeptide(L)' 'RMAVQEYNFPQVGTVTVSLGFVSTSQGSPVEILGQADQALYYAKEHGRNQVCFYDDLVSSGQLAAKVANDDVELF' A
#
# COMPACT_ATOMS: atom_id res chain seq x y z
N ARG A 1 11.48 -5.45 -6.14
CA ARG A 1 11.89 -5.50 -4.71
C ARG A 1 13.14 -6.36 -4.47
N MET A 2 13.27 -7.55 -5.05
CA MET A 2 14.41 -8.46 -4.80
C MET A 2 15.77 -7.84 -5.11
N ALA A 3 15.92 -7.22 -6.28
CA ALA A 3 17.18 -6.54 -6.65
C ALA A 3 17.64 -5.48 -5.63
N VAL A 4 16.71 -4.76 -5.00
CA VAL A 4 17.03 -3.77 -3.95
C VAL A 4 17.41 -4.47 -2.66
N GLN A 5 16.67 -5.51 -2.26
CA GLN A 5 16.94 -6.29 -1.05
C GLN A 5 18.31 -7.00 -1.10
N GLU A 6 18.70 -7.51 -2.27
CA GLU A 6 19.96 -8.23 -2.47
C GLU A 6 21.17 -7.30 -2.55
N TYR A 7 20.96 -6.01 -2.83
CA TYR A 7 22.03 -5.03 -2.89
C TYR A 7 22.42 -4.57 -1.48
N ASN A 8 23.70 -4.75 -1.14
CA ASN A 8 24.26 -4.23 0.11
C ASN A 8 24.64 -2.75 -0.05
N PHE A 9 23.89 -1.84 0.57
CA PHE A 9 24.18 -0.41 0.53
C PHE A 9 25.28 -0.06 1.54
N PRO A 10 26.47 0.42 1.12
CA PRO A 10 27.63 0.56 2.00
C PRO A 10 27.42 1.42 3.26
N GLN A 11 26.50 2.37 3.23
CA GLN A 11 26.26 3.32 4.32
C GLN A 11 25.05 2.97 5.21
N VAL A 12 24.08 2.21 4.68
CA VAL A 12 22.79 1.94 5.35
C VAL A 12 22.45 0.45 5.46
N GLY A 13 23.31 -0.43 4.93
CA GLY A 13 23.14 -1.88 4.95
C GLY A 13 22.00 -2.35 4.05
N THR A 14 21.03 -3.05 4.63
CA THR A 14 19.91 -3.64 3.89
C THR A 14 18.78 -2.64 3.68
N VAL A 15 18.40 -2.43 2.43
CA VAL A 15 17.23 -1.62 2.06
C VAL A 15 16.18 -2.53 1.44
N THR A 16 14.91 -2.30 1.77
CA THR A 16 13.79 -3.03 1.16
C THR A 16 12.73 -2.07 0.66
N VAL A 17 11.86 -2.57 -0.22
CA VAL A 17 10.76 -1.78 -0.82
C VAL A 17 9.45 -2.42 -0.42
N SER A 18 8.56 -1.62 0.16
CA SER A 18 7.16 -1.98 0.38
C SER A 18 6.30 -1.21 -0.62
N LEU A 19 5.28 -1.86 -1.20
CA LEU A 19 4.44 -1.27 -2.24
C LEU A 19 2.97 -1.62 -1.99
N GLY A 20 2.10 -0.64 -2.20
CA GLY A 20 0.65 -0.82 -2.26
C GLY A 20 0.11 -0.46 -3.63
N PHE A 21 -0.92 -1.16 -4.10
CA PHE A 21 -1.60 -0.84 -5.33
C PHE A 21 -3.07 -1.26 -5.29
N VAL A 22 -3.86 -0.74 -6.22
CA VAL A 22 -5.29 -1.02 -6.37
C VAL A 22 -5.67 -1.13 -7.86
N SER A 23 -6.83 -1.74 -8.14
CA SER A 23 -7.43 -1.77 -9.46
C SER A 23 -7.98 -0.40 -9.81
N THR A 24 -7.71 0.09 -11.02
CA THR A 24 -8.28 1.36 -11.52
C THR A 24 -9.60 1.16 -12.25
N SER A 25 -10.23 -0.01 -12.10
CA SER A 25 -11.45 -0.36 -12.83
C SER A 25 -12.69 0.38 -12.30
N GLN A 26 -12.64 0.85 -11.05
CA GLN A 26 -13.71 1.55 -10.35
C GLN A 26 -13.13 2.63 -9.43
N GLY A 27 -13.96 3.60 -9.06
CA GLY A 27 -13.58 4.68 -8.14
C GLY A 27 -13.03 5.92 -8.85
N SER A 28 -13.16 7.06 -8.18
CA SER A 28 -12.55 8.32 -8.58
C SER A 28 -11.03 8.26 -8.43
N PRO A 29 -10.25 9.13 -9.12
CA PRO A 29 -8.80 9.19 -8.95
C PRO A 29 -8.34 9.39 -7.49
N VAL A 30 -9.12 10.13 -6.69
CA VAL A 30 -8.83 10.37 -5.27
C VAL A 30 -9.01 9.10 -4.44
N GLU A 31 -10.09 8.36 -4.68
CA GLU A 31 -10.33 7.08 -4.01
C GLU A 31 -9.26 6.05 -4.39
N ILE A 32 -8.93 5.94 -5.68
CA ILE A 32 -7.88 5.05 -6.19
C ILE A 32 -6.54 5.36 -5.50
N LEU A 33 -6.17 6.64 -5.40
CA LEU A 33 -4.94 7.04 -4.73
C LEU A 33 -4.96 6.68 -3.24
N GLY A 34 -6.06 6.98 -2.54
CA GLY A 34 -6.22 6.67 -1.12
C GLY A 34 -6.17 5.16 -0.83
N GLN A 35 -6.78 4.34 -1.69
CA GLN A 35 -6.76 2.87 -1.56
C GLN A 35 -5.35 2.29 -1.81
N ALA A 36 -4.64 2.79 -2.82
CA ALA A 36 -3.25 2.39 -3.06
C ALA A 36 -2.34 2.75 -1.87
N ASP A 37 -2.54 3.93 -1.29
CA ASP A 37 -1.82 4.37 -0.10
C ASP A 37 -2.15 3.50 1.13
N GLN A 38 -3.42 3.16 1.35
CA GLN A 38 -3.81 2.22 2.42
C GLN A 38 -3.12 0.86 2.29
N ALA A 39 -3.06 0.31 1.07
CA ALA A 39 -2.33 -0.94 0.84
C ALA A 39 -0.81 -0.79 1.09
N LEU A 40 -0.23 0.37 0.77
CA LEU A 40 1.18 0.67 1.03
C LEU A 40 1.46 0.75 2.54
N TYR A 41 0.59 1.43 3.27
CA TYR A 41 0.69 1.54 4.72
C TYR A 41 0.52 0.18 5.39
N TYR A 42 -0.46 -0.61 4.96
CA TYR A 42 -0.59 -2.00 5.41
C TYR A 42 0.72 -2.76 5.22
N ALA A 43 1.34 -2.68 4.02
CA ALA A 43 2.61 -3.33 3.76
C ALA A 43 3.71 -2.86 4.75
N LYS A 44 3.77 -1.57 5.08
CA LYS A 44 4.76 -1.00 6.00
C LYS A 44 4.59 -1.44 7.45
N GLU A 45 3.35 -1.66 7.88
CA GLU A 45 3.00 -2.01 9.26
C GLU A 45 2.98 -3.54 9.49
N HIS A 46 2.74 -4.32 8.43
CA HIS A 46 2.55 -5.78 8.50
C HIS A 46 3.74 -6.57 7.94
N GLY A 47 4.96 -6.14 8.21
CA GLY A 47 6.18 -6.91 7.89
C GLY A 47 7.13 -6.26 6.86
N ARG A 48 6.73 -5.17 6.21
CA ARG A 48 7.51 -4.45 5.17
C ARG A 48 7.91 -5.40 4.03
N ASN A 49 8.73 -4.90 3.09
CA ASN A 49 9.32 -5.67 1.99
C ASN A 49 8.35 -6.56 1.19
N GLN A 50 7.09 -6.13 1.09
CA GLN A 50 6.02 -6.86 0.46
C GLN A 50 5.22 -5.96 -0.46
N VAL A 51 4.46 -6.59 -1.34
CA VAL A 51 3.56 -5.93 -2.26
C VAL A 51 2.15 -6.32 -1.85
N CYS A 52 1.32 -5.33 -1.57
CA CYS A 52 -0.03 -5.54 -1.10
C CYS A 52 -1.03 -4.99 -2.13
N PHE A 53 -2.02 -5.81 -2.47
CA PHE A 53 -3.13 -5.43 -3.33
C PHE A 53 -4.33 -5.07 -2.47
N TYR A 54 -4.88 -3.87 -2.66
CA TYR A 54 -5.99 -3.37 -1.84
C TYR A 54 -7.20 -4.32 -1.84
N ASP A 55 -7.65 -4.79 -3.01
CA ASP A 55 -8.87 -5.61 -3.10
C ASP A 55 -8.71 -6.97 -2.39
N ASP A 56 -7.51 -7.55 -2.40
CA ASP A 56 -7.19 -8.76 -1.64
C ASP A 56 -7.21 -8.49 -0.13
N LEU A 57 -6.70 -7.35 0.32
CA LEU A 57 -6.73 -6.96 1.73
C LEU A 57 -8.16 -6.73 2.23
N VAL A 58 -9.03 -6.14 1.39
CA VAL A 58 -10.44 -5.95 1.73
C VAL A 58 -11.19 -7.29 1.76
N SER A 59 -11.01 -8.12 0.73
CA SER A 59 -11.69 -9.42 0.65
C SER A 59 -11.25 -10.40 1.73
N SER A 60 -10.00 -10.30 2.21
CA SER A 60 -9.49 -11.05 3.36
C SER A 60 -9.80 -10.42 4.73
N GLY A 61 -10.48 -9.27 4.76
CA GLY A 61 -10.86 -8.57 6.00
C GLY A 61 -9.69 -7.91 6.74
N GLN A 62 -8.52 -7.78 6.11
CA GLN A 62 -7.37 -7.08 6.65
C GLN A 62 -7.53 -5.56 6.60
N LEU A 63 -8.29 -5.06 5.63
CA LEU A 63 -8.71 -3.66 5.54
C LEU A 63 -10.23 -3.56 5.43
N ALA A 64 -10.80 -2.53 6.02
CA ALA A 64 -12.19 -2.18 5.77
C ALA A 64 -12.31 -1.45 4.44
N ALA A 65 -13.30 -1.83 3.61
CA ALA A 65 -13.64 -1.07 2.43
C ALA A 65 -14.00 0.36 2.85
N LYS A 66 -13.35 1.37 2.26
CA LYS A 66 -13.74 2.76 2.48
C LYS A 66 -15.09 2.96 1.79
N VAL A 67 -16.18 2.99 2.56
CA VAL A 67 -17.44 3.55 2.08
C VAL A 67 -17.21 5.05 2.03
N ALA A 68 -17.42 5.68 0.87
CA ALA A 68 -17.32 7.12 0.71
C ALA A 68 -18.31 7.82 1.65
N ASN A 69 -17.87 8.10 2.87
CA ASN A 69 -18.43 9.16 3.70
C ASN A 69 -17.46 10.33 3.58
N ASP A 70 -18.04 11.45 3.19
CA ASP A 70 -17.50 12.76 2.79
C ASP A 70 -16.68 13.49 3.89
N ASP A 71 -15.95 12.79 4.74
CA ASP A 71 -15.02 13.42 5.66
C ASP A 71 -13.73 13.74 4.91
N VAL A 72 -13.78 14.88 4.23
CA VAL A 72 -12.64 15.58 3.66
C VAL A 72 -11.66 15.90 4.81
N GLU A 73 -10.63 15.07 4.98
CA GLU A 73 -9.44 15.46 5.73
C GLU A 73 -8.61 16.41 4.86
N LEU A 74 -8.67 17.69 5.19
CA LEU A 74 -7.76 18.71 4.67
C LEU A 74 -6.42 18.58 5.41
N PHE A 75 -5.39 18.16 4.69
CA PHE A 75 -3.99 18.27 5.12
C PHE A 75 -3.42 19.64 4.74
#